data_AF-A0A7V9FLD9-F1
#
_entry.id   AF-A0A7V9FLD9-F1
#
_cell.length_a   1.000
_cell.length_b   1.000
_cell.length_c   1.000
_cell.angle_alpha   90.00
_cell.angle_beta   90.00
_cell.angle_gamma   90.00
#
_symmetry.space_group_name_H-M   'P 1'
#
loop_
_entity.id
_entity.type
_entity.pdbx_description
1 polymer ?
#
loop_
_entity_poly.entity_id
_entity_poly.type
_entity_poly.pdbx_seq_one_letter_code
_entity_poly.pdbx_strand_id
1 'polypeptide(L)' 'MLERIWYGSCHEVAELMSEHLEDDLAGLRRSRVRRHLDRCAACQAVLRSLTRVVHELRSMRHDEVSPIPSVADAVLV' A
#
# COMPACT_ATOMS: atom_id res chain seq x y z
N MET A 1 -26.75 -8.00 -12.27
CA MET A 1 -25.72 -7.68 -13.30
C MET A 1 -25.03 -6.33 -13.04
N LEU A 2 -25.74 -5.28 -12.61
CA LEU A 2 -25.17 -3.94 -12.30
C LEU A 2 -24.23 -3.90 -11.07
N GLU A 3 -24.41 -4.79 -10.10
CA GLU A 3 -23.57 -4.82 -8.90
C GLU A 3 -22.08 -5.09 -9.21
N ARG A 4 -21.80 -5.93 -10.22
CA ARG A 4 -20.42 -6.25 -10.63
C ARG A 4 -19.71 -5.11 -11.37
N ILE A 5 -20.46 -4.11 -11.84
CA ILE A 5 -19.93 -2.92 -12.52
C ILE A 5 -19.65 -1.79 -11.50
N TRP A 6 -20.33 -1.82 -10.36
CA TRP A 6 -20.24 -0.79 -9.32
C TRP A 6 -19.37 -1.20 -8.13
N TYR A 7 -19.27 -2.49 -7.88
CA TYR A 7 -18.41 -3.09 -6.88
C TYR A 7 -17.37 -3.89 -7.64
N GLY A 8 -16.09 -3.54 -7.47
CA GLY A 8 -15.00 -4.27 -8.13
C GLY A 8 -15.08 -5.77 -7.82
N SER A 9 -14.50 -6.62 -8.67
CA SER A 9 -14.43 -8.06 -8.36
C SER A 9 -13.25 -8.37 -7.43
N CYS A 10 -13.25 -9.52 -6.75
CA CYS A 10 -12.10 -9.93 -5.94
C CYS A 10 -10.80 -9.99 -6.77
N HIS A 11 -10.90 -10.44 -8.02
CA HIS A 11 -9.76 -10.48 -8.94
C HIS A 11 -9.29 -9.07 -9.31
N GLU A 12 -10.19 -8.18 -9.71
CA GLU A 12 -9.86 -6.77 -10.00
C GLU A 12 -9.22 -6.07 -8.80
N VAL A 13 -9.72 -6.30 -7.58
CA VAL A 13 -9.16 -5.71 -6.36
C VAL A 13 -7.81 -6.31 -6.00
N ALA A 14 -7.59 -7.60 -6.26
CA ALA A 14 -6.28 -8.22 -6.07
C ALA A 14 -5.22 -7.62 -6.99
N GLU A 15 -5.56 -7.36 -8.25
CA GLU A 15 -4.65 -6.73 -9.21
C GLU A 15 -4.34 -5.26 -8.82
N LEU A 16 -5.33 -4.52 -8.32
CA LEU A 16 -5.18 -3.10 -7.96
C LEU A 16 -4.69 -2.84 -6.52
N MET A 17 -4.25 -3.90 -5.82
CA MET A 17 -3.94 -3.82 -4.39
C MET A 17 -2.69 -2.98 -4.12
N SER A 18 -1.69 -3.07 -5.00
CA SER A 18 -0.44 -2.31 -4.89
C SER A 18 -0.68 -0.81 -5.10
N GLU A 19 -1.36 -0.43 -6.18
CA GLU A 19 -1.73 0.97 -6.45
C GLU A 19 -2.65 1.52 -5.35
N HIS A 20 -3.47 0.67 -4.73
CA HIS A 20 -4.27 1.07 -3.59
C HIS A 20 -3.41 1.42 -2.36
N LEU A 21 -2.38 0.61 -2.05
CA LEU A 21 -1.46 0.82 -0.94
C LEU A 21 -0.56 2.03 -1.14
N GLU A 22 -0.27 2.37 -2.38
CA GLU A 22 0.56 3.52 -2.79
C GLU A 22 -0.26 4.81 -3.00
N ASP A 23 -1.57 4.75 -2.79
CA ASP A 23 -2.54 5.82 -3.05
C ASP A 23 -2.59 6.32 -4.52
N ASP A 24 -2.15 5.48 -5.47
CA ASP A 24 -2.04 5.79 -6.90
C ASP A 24 -3.34 5.51 -7.70
N LEU A 25 -4.38 5.00 -7.04
CA LEU A 25 -5.69 4.82 -7.67
C LEU A 25 -6.46 6.15 -7.78
N ALA A 26 -7.01 6.43 -8.97
CA ALA A 26 -7.86 7.60 -9.21
C ALA A 26 -9.31 7.23 -9.63
N GLY A 27 -10.22 8.18 -9.42
CA GLY A 27 -11.59 8.16 -9.95
C GLY A 27 -12.39 6.90 -9.63
N LEU A 28 -12.94 6.28 -10.68
CA LEU A 28 -13.81 5.10 -10.57
C LEU A 28 -13.09 3.88 -9.99
N ARG A 29 -11.79 3.71 -10.28
CA ARG A 29 -11.00 2.58 -9.79
C ARG A 29 -10.85 2.63 -8.27
N ARG A 30 -10.47 3.79 -7.72
CA ARG A 30 -10.41 4.01 -6.26
C ARG A 30 -11.77 3.72 -5.60
N SER A 31 -12.84 4.21 -6.20
CA SER A 31 -14.20 4.04 -5.66
C SER A 31 -14.66 2.58 -5.64
N ARG A 32 -14.36 1.83 -6.70
CA ARG A 32 -14.69 0.40 -6.81
C ARG A 32 -13.91 -0.46 -5.82
N VAL A 33 -12.61 -0.20 -5.68
CA VAL A 33 -11.74 -0.93 -4.73
C VAL A 33 -12.22 -0.68 -3.30
N ARG A 34 -12.45 0.58 -2.90
CA ARG A 34 -12.97 0.91 -1.56
C ARG A 34 -14.28 0.20 -1.27
N ARG A 35 -15.27 0.33 -2.16
CA ARG A 35 -16.59 -0.31 -1.96
C ARG A 35 -16.51 -1.83 -1.87
N HIS A 36 -15.61 -2.46 -2.61
CA HIS A 36 -15.41 -3.90 -2.51
C HIS A 36 -14.75 -4.28 -1.18
N LEU A 37 -13.71 -3.55 -0.79
CA LEU A 37 -13.05 -3.76 0.50
C LEU A 37 -14.03 -3.58 1.66
N ASP A 38 -14.98 -2.64 1.61
CA ASP A 38 -16.00 -2.46 2.66
C ASP A 38 -16.91 -3.69 2.84
N ARG A 39 -17.01 -4.57 1.84
CA ARG A 39 -17.98 -5.69 1.83
C ARG A 39 -17.34 -7.08 1.78
N CYS A 40 -16.08 -7.18 1.34
CA CYS A 40 -15.41 -8.46 1.14
C CYS A 40 -14.38 -8.72 2.24
N ALA A 41 -14.76 -9.54 3.22
CA ALA A 41 -13.89 -9.92 4.33
C ALA A 41 -12.57 -10.59 3.88
N ALA A 42 -12.61 -11.35 2.78
CA ALA A 42 -11.44 -12.00 2.20
C ALA A 42 -10.43 -10.97 1.66
N CYS A 43 -10.88 -10.00 0.85
CA CYS A 43 -10.01 -8.94 0.33
C CYS A 43 -9.51 -8.02 1.45
N GLN A 44 -10.31 -7.75 2.48
CA GLN A 44 -9.83 -7.04 3.67
C GLN A 44 -8.71 -7.81 4.39
N ALA A 45 -8.82 -9.14 4.51
CA ALA A 45 -7.79 -9.95 5.14
C ALA A 45 -6.47 -9.89 4.37
N VAL A 46 -6.53 -9.97 3.05
CA VAL A 46 -5.36 -9.81 2.17
C VAL A 46 -4.74 -8.41 2.34
N LEU A 47 -5.55 -7.36 2.31
CA LEU A 47 -5.08 -5.99 2.50
C LEU A 47 -4.37 -5.80 3.84
N ARG A 48 -4.93 -6.35 4.93
CA ARG A 48 -4.30 -6.28 6.26
C ARG A 48 -2.95 -6.99 6.29
N SER A 49 -2.86 -8.19 5.70
CA SER A 49 -1.61 -8.93 5.61
C SER A 49 -0.54 -8.16 4.84
N LEU A 50 -0.89 -7.59 3.68
CA LEU A 50 0.03 -6.79 2.87
C LEU A 50 0.46 -5.51 3.59
N THR A 51 -0.49 -4.79 4.20
CA THR A 51 -0.20 -3.57 4.98
C THR A 51 0.78 -3.86 6.11
N ARG A 52 0.62 -4.99 6.80
CA ARG A 52 1.54 -5.42 7.85
C ARG A 52 2.94 -5.65 7.29
N VAL A 53 3.07 -6.42 6.21
CA VAL A 53 4.38 -6.68 5.58
C VAL A 53 5.06 -5.37 5.16
N VAL A 54 4.33 -4.46 4.52
CA VAL A 54 4.86 -3.15 4.12
C VAL A 54 5.29 -2.32 5.32
N HIS A 55 4.53 -2.35 6.42
CA HIS A 55 4.87 -1.64 7.64
C HIS A 55 6.16 -2.18 8.28
N GLU A 56 6.30 -3.50 8.39
CA GLU A 56 7.51 -4.15 8.91
C GLU A 56 8.74 -3.84 8.03
N LEU A 57 8.59 -3.84 6.69
CA LEU A 57 9.69 -3.46 5.80
C LEU A 57 10.08 -1.99 5.97
N ARG A 58 9.12 -1.11 6.25
CA ARG A 58 9.38 0.32 6.49
C ARG A 58 10.05 0.57 7.84
N SER A 59 9.71 -0.19 8.89
CA SER A 59 10.36 -0.06 10.20
C SER A 59 11.83 -0.47 10.13
N MET A 60 12.15 -1.58 9.47
CA MET A 60 13.54 -2.03 9.24
C MET A 60 14.38 -0.94 8.58
N ARG A 61 13.87 -0.27 7.55
CA ARG A 61 14.58 0.82 6.87
C ARG A 61 14.85 2.02 7.79
N HIS A 62 13.98 2.29 8.76
CA HIS A 62 14.15 3.44 9.65
C HIS A 62 15.27 3.21 10.67
N ASP A 63 15.50 1.97 11.08
CA ASP A 63 16.55 1.62 12.06
C ASP A 63 17.97 1.73 11.48
N GLU A 64 18.12 1.73 10.15
CA GLU A 64 19.43 1.74 9.49
C GLU A 64 19.97 3.15 9.16
N VAL A 65 19.15 4.21 9.25
CA VAL A 65 19.57 5.59 8.95
C VAL A 65 19.90 6.34 10.23
N SER A 66 20.98 5.94 10.90
CA SER A 66 21.72 6.91 11.71
C SER A 66 22.52 7.77 10.72
N PRO A 67 22.34 9.10 10.64
CA PRO A 67 23.12 9.93 9.75
C PRO A 67 24.58 9.81 10.14
N ILE A 68 25.34 9.01 9.39
CA ILE A 68 26.78 8.95 9.51
C ILE A 68 27.25 10.33 9.04
N PRO A 69 27.93 11.14 9.89
CA PRO A 69 28.48 12.41 9.44
C PRO A 69 29.32 12.14 8.19
N SER A 70 29.06 12.91 7.15
CA SER A 70 29.79 12.81 5.90
C SER A 70 31.27 12.94 6.19
N VAL A 71 32.12 12.11 5.57
CA VAL A 71 33.58 12.25 5.63
C VAL A 71 34.00 13.67 5.21
N ALA A 72 33.18 14.36 4.41
CA ALA A 72 33.39 15.76 4.04
C ALA A 72 33.42 16.72 5.24
N ASP A 73 32.70 16.44 6.33
CA ASP A 73 32.72 17.27 7.54
C ASP A 73 33.99 17.05 8.37
N ALA A 74 34.73 15.96 8.13
CA ALA A 74 35.96 15.61 8.87
C ALA A 74 37.26 16.12 8.23
N VAL A 75 37.20 16.72 7.03
CA VAL A 75 38.40 17.17 6.27
C VAL A 75 38.61 18.69 6.36
N LEU A 76 37.76 19.41 7.10
CA LEU A 76 37.98 20.81 7.41
C LEU A 76 38.91 20.96 8.63
N VAL A 77 40.21 20.78 8.42
CA VAL A 77 41.28 21.17 9.37
C VAL A 77 42.40 21.89 8.63
#